data_AF-A0A538CW87-F1
#
_entry.id   AF-A0A538CW87-F1
#
_cell.length_a   1.000
_cell.length_b   1.000
_cell.length_c   1.000
_cell.angle_alpha   90.00
_cell.angle_beta   90.00
_cell.angle_gamma   90.00
#
_symmetry.space_group_name_H-M   'P 1'
#
loop_
_entity.id
_entity.type
_entity.pdbx_description
1 polymer ?
#
loop_
_entity_poly.entity_id
_entity_poly.type
_entity_poly.pdbx_seq_one_letter_code
_entity_poly.pdbx_strand_id
1 'polypeptide(L)'
;MEFWQHVAFLETDQLVEVARKAEEVGVTGVVTADHQVFPRRLVSKYPYTPDGAPMWSPETPWPDSWCLISAMAAATTTLRSGSARDG
;
A
#
# COMPACT_ATOMS: atom_id res chain seq x y z
N MET A 1 -1.56 -10.41 20.53
CA MET A 1 -0.81 -10.44 19.25
C MET A 1 -1.59 -9.60 18.29
N GLU A 2 -0.94 -8.65 17.60
CA GLU A 2 -1.58 -7.79 16.61
C GLU A 2 -1.27 -8.30 15.20
N PHE A 3 -2.24 -8.21 14.30
CA PHE A 3 -2.09 -8.61 12.91
C PHE A 3 -2.39 -7.40 12.02
N TRP A 4 -1.49 -7.12 11.09
CA TRP A 4 -1.57 -5.96 10.21
C TRP A 4 -1.54 -6.41 8.75
N GLN A 5 -2.40 -5.83 7.92
CA GLN A 5 -2.46 -6.13 6.48
C GLN A 5 -1.77 -5.03 5.68
N HIS A 6 -0.72 -5.38 4.94
CA HIS A 6 -0.12 -4.48 3.97
C HIS A 6 -0.94 -4.49 2.67
N VAL A 7 -1.22 -3.34 2.09
CA VAL A 7 -2.12 -3.25 0.91
C VAL A 7 -1.43 -2.85 -0.39
N ALA A 8 -0.09 -2.71 -0.40
CA ALA A 8 0.62 -2.42 -1.64
C ALA A 8 0.42 -3.50 -2.70
N PHE A 9 0.40 -3.09 -3.97
CA PHE A 9 0.20 -3.93 -5.15
C PHE A 9 -1.15 -4.65 -5.25
N LEU A 10 -2.10 -4.39 -4.34
CA LEU A 10 -3.49 -4.80 -4.52
C LEU A 10 -4.21 -3.84 -5.49
N GLU A 11 -5.29 -4.34 -6.11
CA GLU A 11 -6.11 -3.54 -7.01
C GLU A 11 -6.72 -2.34 -6.29
N THR A 12 -6.44 -1.13 -6.79
CA THR A 12 -6.75 0.13 -6.09
C THR A 12 -8.24 0.31 -5.84
N ASP A 13 -9.08 -0.12 -6.77
CA ASP A 13 -10.54 -0.05 -6.69
C ASP A 13 -11.14 -1.03 -5.66
N GLN A 14 -10.36 -2.01 -5.19
CA GLN A 14 -10.79 -3.00 -4.20
C GLN A 14 -10.39 -2.63 -2.77
N LEU A 15 -9.51 -1.64 -2.58
CA LEU A 15 -8.87 -1.39 -1.27
C LEU A 15 -9.85 -1.01 -0.15
N VAL A 16 -10.94 -0.32 -0.47
CA VAL A 16 -11.99 0.00 0.52
C VAL A 16 -12.69 -1.27 0.99
N GLU A 17 -13.05 -2.18 0.08
CA GLU A 17 -13.68 -3.45 0.45
C GLU A 17 -12.70 -4.38 1.18
N VAL A 18 -11.41 -4.34 0.81
CA VAL A 18 -10.35 -5.02 1.57
C VAL A 18 -10.31 -4.51 3.01
N ALA A 19 -10.36 -3.20 3.24
CA ALA A 19 -10.38 -2.63 4.59
C ALA A 19 -11.61 -3.07 5.40
N ARG A 20 -12.80 -3.10 4.79
CA ARG A 20 -14.02 -3.60 5.44
C ARG A 20 -13.88 -5.08 5.82
N LYS A 21 -13.35 -5.89 4.92
CA LYS A 21 -13.16 -7.33 5.19
C LYS A 21 -12.07 -7.58 6.23
N ALA A 22 -11.01 -6.77 6.20
CA ALA A 22 -9.94 -6.78 7.18
C ALA A 22 -10.48 -6.50 8.60
N GLU A 23 -11.34 -5.49 8.75
CA GLU A 23 -12.03 -5.23 10.01
C GLU A 23 -12.95 -6.39 10.43
N GLU A 24 -13.73 -6.95 9.51
CA GLU A 24 -14.65 -8.07 9.79
C GLU A 24 -13.93 -9.31 10.33
N VAL A 25 -12.73 -9.62 9.81
CA VAL A 25 -11.92 -10.76 10.27
C VAL A 25 -11.04 -10.44 11.49
N GLY A 26 -11.10 -9.19 11.98
CA GLY A 26 -10.45 -8.77 13.22
C GLY A 26 -8.96 -8.47 13.12
N VAL A 27 -8.44 -8.05 11.96
CA VAL A 27 -7.07 -7.51 11.92
C VAL A 27 -7.00 -6.15 12.62
N THR A 28 -5.85 -5.85 13.19
CA THR A 28 -5.59 -4.63 13.95
C THR A 28 -5.62 -3.38 13.08
N GLY A 29 -5.10 -3.48 11.86
CA GLY A 29 -5.04 -2.35 10.95
C GLY A 29 -4.50 -2.70 9.57
N VAL A 30 -4.55 -1.69 8.70
CA VAL A 30 -3.98 -1.73 7.36
C VAL A 30 -2.79 -0.80 7.25
N VAL A 31 -1.79 -1.20 6.48
CA VAL A 31 -0.60 -0.42 6.19
C VAL A 31 -0.56 -0.11 4.70
N THR A 32 -0.57 1.18 4.36
CA THR A 32 -0.39 1.65 3.00
C THR A 32 1.10 1.82 2.68
N ALA A 33 1.45 1.73 1.40
CA ALA A 33 2.72 2.18 0.87
C ALA A 33 2.44 3.14 -0.28
N ASP A 34 3.30 4.12 -0.46
CA ASP A 34 3.25 5.05 -1.57
C ASP A 34 4.61 5.18 -2.26
N HIS A 35 4.56 5.44 -3.55
CA HIS A 35 5.75 5.68 -4.36
C HIS A 35 5.47 6.84 -5.31
N GLN A 36 5.71 8.06 -4.84
CA GLN A 36 5.31 9.29 -5.53
C GLN A 36 6.14 9.58 -6.80
N VAL A 37 7.35 9.03 -6.90
CA VAL A 37 8.31 9.40 -7.96
C VAL A 37 8.88 8.16 -8.62
N PHE A 38 8.47 7.88 -9.85
CA PHE A 38 9.16 6.92 -10.71
C PHE A 38 10.13 7.65 -11.65
N PRO A 39 11.47 7.43 -11.55
CA PRO A 39 12.42 8.11 -12.41
C PRO A 39 12.23 7.72 -13.88
N ARG A 40 12.10 8.71 -14.77
CA ARG A 40 12.05 8.46 -16.22
C ARG A 40 13.29 7.74 -16.76
N ARG A 41 14.44 7.96 -16.13
CA ARG A 41 15.69 7.25 -16.40
C ARG A 41 16.28 6.78 -15.08
N LEU A 42 16.20 5.48 -14.83
CA LEU A 42 16.84 4.84 -13.69
C LEU A 42 18.27 4.44 -14.07
N VAL A 43 19.27 4.97 -13.35
CA VAL A 43 20.70 4.63 -13.56
C VAL A 43 21.27 3.79 -12.43
N SER A 44 20.66 3.83 -11.25
CA SER A 44 20.97 2.96 -10.12
C SER A 44 20.32 1.59 -10.31
N LYS A 45 20.95 0.55 -9.77
CA LYS A 45 20.34 -0.79 -9.71
C LYS A 45 19.39 -0.86 -8.53
N TYR A 46 18.20 -1.41 -8.75
CA TYR A 46 17.27 -1.76 -7.70
C TYR A 46 17.85 -2.89 -6.83
N PRO A 47 17.89 -2.75 -5.50
CA PRO A 47 18.67 -3.63 -4.64
C PRO A 47 18.02 -5.03 -4.44
N TYR A 48 16.73 -5.19 -4.75
CA TYR A 48 15.96 -6.38 -4.38
C TYR A 48 15.68 -7.36 -5.52
N THR A 49 16.22 -7.10 -6.71
CA THR A 49 16.01 -7.92 -7.93
C THR A 49 17.35 -8.31 -8.56
N PRO A 50 17.53 -9.55 -9.05
CA PRO A 50 18.83 -10.02 -9.58
C PRO A 50 19.38 -9.19 -10.76
N ASP A 51 18.49 -8.68 -11.62
CA ASP A 51 18.83 -7.85 -12.79
C ASP A 51 18.93 -6.35 -12.46
N GLY A 52 18.55 -5.96 -11.25
CA GLY A 52 18.55 -4.58 -10.78
C GLY A 52 17.42 -3.71 -11.34
N ALA A 53 16.34 -4.29 -11.88
CA ALA A 53 15.16 -3.55 -12.31
C ALA A 53 14.07 -3.54 -11.22
N PRO A 54 13.33 -2.43 -11.00
CA PRO A 54 12.18 -2.44 -10.09
C PRO A 54 11.20 -3.56 -10.45
N MET A 55 10.60 -4.17 -9.42
CA MET A 55 9.59 -5.22 -9.61
C MET A 55 8.21 -4.70 -10.05
N TRP A 56 8.08 -3.38 -10.27
CA TRP A 56 6.87 -2.69 -10.71
C TRP A 56 7.15 -1.77 -11.90
N SER A 57 6.11 -1.44 -12.66
CA SER A 57 6.20 -0.56 -13.83
C SER A 57 5.90 0.91 -13.48
N PRO A 58 6.25 1.87 -14.36
CA PRO A 58 5.85 3.28 -14.21
C PRO A 58 4.33 3.49 -14.10
N GLU A 59 3.53 2.59 -14.69
CA GLU A 59 2.08 2.63 -14.72
C GLU A 59 1.43 1.96 -13.50
N THR A 60 2.24 1.35 -12.62
CA THR A 60 1.72 0.72 -11.39
C THR A 60 1.03 1.78 -10.53
N PRO A 61 -0.22 1.54 -10.10
CA PRO A 61 -0.96 2.53 -9.33
C PRO A 61 -0.38 2.66 -7.92
N TRP A 62 -0.07 3.89 -7.54
CA TRP A 62 0.34 4.28 -6.20
C TRP A 62 -0.62 5.36 -5.68
N PRO A 63 -1.78 4.98 -5.11
CA PRO A 63 -2.71 5.96 -4.57
C PRO A 63 -2.06 6.76 -3.44
N ASP A 64 -2.39 8.04 -3.34
CA ASP A 64 -1.93 8.87 -2.22
C ASP A 64 -2.36 8.24 -0.89
N SER A 65 -1.40 7.97 -0.01
CA SER A 65 -1.64 7.26 1.25
C SER A 65 -2.66 7.98 2.12
N TRP A 66 -2.69 9.31 2.15
CA TRP A 66 -3.63 10.05 3.01
C TRP A 66 -5.05 9.98 2.48
N CYS A 67 -5.23 10.12 1.16
CA CYS A 67 -6.52 9.93 0.52
C CYS A 67 -7.03 8.50 0.71
N LEU A 68 -6.16 7.50 0.52
CA LEU A 68 -6.52 6.09 0.70
C LEU A 68 -6.89 5.77 2.16
N ILE A 69 -6.09 6.23 3.13
CA ILE A 69 -6.40 6.08 4.55
C ILE A 69 -7.74 6.74 4.88
N SER A 70 -8.01 7.93 4.36
CA SER A 70 -9.28 8.63 4.59
C SER A 70 -10.47 7.86 4.03
N ALA A 71 -10.33 7.30 2.82
CA ALA A 71 -11.38 6.50 2.19
C ALA A 71 -11.68 5.22 2.99
N MET A 72 -10.64 4.49 3.42
CA MET A 72 -10.79 3.29 4.23
C MET A 72 -11.38 3.61 5.61
N ALA A 73 -10.89 4.65 6.28
CA ALA A 73 -11.39 5.08 7.58
C ALA A 73 -12.87 5.49 7.54
N ALA A 74 -13.35 6.05 6.42
CA ALA A 74 -14.77 6.35 6.24
C ALA A 74 -15.67 5.10 6.11
N ALA A 75 -15.09 3.94 5.75
CA ALA A 75 -15.80 2.67 5.55
C ALA A 75 -15.67 1.67 6.72
N THR A 76 -14.85 2.00 7.73
CA THR A 76 -14.54 1.15 8.89
C THR A 76 -14.72 1.91 10.20
N THR A 77 -14.72 1.22 11.35
CA THR A 77 -15.05 1.84 12.65
C THR A 77 -13.98 1.70 13.73
N THR A 78 -13.14 0.69 13.62
CA THR A 78 -12.13 0.26 14.61
C THR A 78 -10.77 -0.05 13.98
N LEU A 79 -10.73 -0.28 12.66
CA LEU A 79 -9.52 -0.56 11.91
C LEU A 79 -8.52 0.60 12.02
N ARG A 80 -7.28 0.28 12.39
CA ARG A 80 -6.19 1.26 12.47
C ARG A 80 -5.50 1.43 11.12
N SER A 81 -4.85 2.58 10.93
CA SER A 81 -4.03 2.86 9.75
C SER A 81 -2.57 3.08 10.13
N GLY A 82 -1.68 2.60 9.28
CA GLY A 82 -0.24 2.88 9.32
C GLY A 82 0.27 3.17 7.91
N SER A 83 1.44 3.80 7.82
CA SER A 83 2.19 3.92 6.56
C SER A 83 3.52 3.17 6.72
N ALA A 84 3.81 2.27 5.78
CA ALA A 84 5.15 1.72 5.65
C ALA A 84 6.01 2.80 5.02
N ARG A 85 7.13 3.14 5.69
CA ARG A 85 8.16 3.96 5.04
C ARG A 85 9.11 2.98 4.38
N ASP A 86 9.12 2.97 3.05
CA ASP A 86 10.20 2.34 2.30
C ASP A 86 11.47 3.17 2.57
N GLY A 87 12.49 2.51 3.11
CA GLY A 87 13.80 3.09 3.43
C GLY A 87 14.73 3.12 2.23
#